data_AF-A0A4R1WED9-F1
#
_entry.id   AF-A0A4R1WED9-F1
#
_cell.length_a   1.000
_cell.length_b   1.000
_cell.length_c   1.000
_cell.angle_alpha   90.00
_cell.angle_beta   90.00
_cell.angle_gamma   90.00
#
_symmetry.space_group_name_H-M   'P 1'
#
loop_
_entity.id
_entity.type
_entity.pdbx_description
1 polymer ?
#
loop_
_entity_poly.entity_id
_entity_poly.type
_entity_poly.pdbx_seq_one_letter_code
_entity_poly.pdbx_strand_id
1 'polypeptide(L)'
;MSWTNALRGAGGQIELNRVVGFIGGMAYIAGAHVFIAWDMLAHQREFDLAGYCTLFPAGLAIVAGGTAVAVAVKDRNVATARSIDKASGTTMAEQGV
;
A
#
# COMPACT_ATOMS: atom_id res chain seq x y z
N MET A 1 -3.95 -20.61 -4.82
CA MET A 1 -3.90 -19.54 -3.78
C MET A 1 -5.00 -18.54 -4.09
N SER A 2 -5.81 -18.14 -3.10
CA SER A 2 -6.78 -17.04 -3.28
C SER A 2 -6.04 -15.71 -3.27
N TRP A 3 -6.35 -14.81 -4.21
CA TRP A 3 -5.74 -13.46 -4.30
C TRP A 3 -5.95 -12.64 -3.02
N THR A 4 -7.04 -12.90 -2.30
CA THR A 4 -7.35 -12.26 -1.01
C THR A 4 -6.32 -12.54 0.08
N ASN A 5 -5.52 -13.61 -0.05
CA ASN A 5 -4.44 -13.91 0.89
C ASN A 5 -3.31 -12.87 0.85
N ALA A 6 -3.10 -12.19 -0.29
CA ALA A 6 -2.10 -11.12 -0.40
C ALA A 6 -2.47 -9.87 0.42
N LEU A 7 -3.77 -9.71 0.72
CA LEU A 7 -4.31 -8.59 1.48
C LEU A 7 -4.33 -8.83 2.99
N ARG A 8 -4.03 -10.07 3.43
CA ARG A 8 -3.99 -10.42 4.84
C ARG A 8 -2.66 -10.02 5.48
N GLY A 9 -2.74 -9.52 6.70
CA GLY A 9 -1.59 -9.20 7.54
C GLY A 9 -1.09 -10.38 8.36
N ALA A 10 -0.09 -10.13 9.21
CA ALA A 10 0.44 -11.14 10.14
C ALA A 10 -0.61 -11.69 11.12
N GLY A 11 -1.65 -10.91 11.44
CA GLY A 11 -2.77 -11.33 12.27
C GLY A 11 -3.85 -12.14 11.53
N GLY A 12 -3.63 -12.52 10.28
CA GLY A 12 -4.56 -13.31 9.47
C GLY A 12 -5.80 -12.55 8.98
N GLN A 13 -6.04 -11.32 9.43
CA GLN A 13 -7.14 -10.46 8.97
C GLN A 13 -6.74 -9.61 7.76
N ILE A 14 -7.74 -9.17 6.98
CA ILE A 14 -7.53 -8.21 5.88
C ILE A 14 -7.05 -6.89 6.47
N GLU A 15 -5.95 -6.34 5.94
CA GLU A 15 -5.40 -5.07 6.39
C GLU A 15 -5.79 -3.93 5.48
N LEU A 16 -6.36 -2.87 6.06
CA LEU A 16 -6.78 -1.69 5.31
C LEU A 16 -5.66 -1.09 4.46
N ASN A 17 -4.45 -0.93 5.00
CA ASN A 17 -3.32 -0.37 4.24
C ASN A 17 -2.94 -1.21 3.02
N ARG A 18 -3.07 -2.54 3.11
CA ARG A 18 -2.82 -3.46 1.99
C ARG A 18 -3.93 -3.37 0.95
N VAL A 19 -5.18 -3.25 1.38
CA VAL A 19 -6.34 -3.05 0.49
C VAL A 19 -6.22 -1.72 -0.26
N VAL A 20 -5.92 -0.62 0.45
CA VAL A 20 -5.74 0.70 -0.15
C VAL A 20 -4.57 0.68 -1.14
N GLY A 21 -3.45 0.06 -0.78
CA GLY A 21 -2.32 -0.09 -1.69
C GLY A 21 -2.63 -0.93 -2.92
N PHE A 22 -3.37 -2.02 -2.77
CA PHE A 22 -3.82 -2.86 -3.89
C PHE A 22 -4.75 -2.10 -4.84
N ILE A 23 -5.78 -1.44 -4.32
CA ILE A 23 -6.72 -0.65 -5.11
C ILE A 23 -5.99 0.53 -5.78
N GLY A 24 -5.14 1.24 -5.04
CA GLY A 24 -4.33 2.34 -5.56
C GLY A 24 -3.37 1.90 -6.67
N GLY A 25 -2.72 0.74 -6.51
CA GLY A 25 -1.88 0.13 -7.55
C GLY A 25 -2.66 -0.20 -8.81
N MET A 26 -3.83 -0.83 -8.67
CA MET A 26 -4.70 -1.11 -9.81
C MET A 26 -5.19 0.16 -10.51
N ALA A 27 -5.56 1.19 -9.73
CA ALA A 27 -5.96 2.48 -10.27
C ALA A 27 -4.81 3.18 -11.01
N TYR A 28 -3.59 3.11 -10.49
CA TYR A 28 -2.41 3.64 -11.18
C TYR A 28 -2.15 2.92 -12.50
N ILE A 29 -2.18 1.59 -12.52
CA ILE A 29 -1.97 0.79 -13.73
C ILE A 29 -3.04 1.17 -14.77
N ALA A 30 -4.32 1.07 -14.41
CA ALA A 30 -5.40 1.39 -15.35
C ALA A 30 -5.33 2.84 -15.83
N GLY A 31 -5.14 3.80 -14.90
CA GLY A 31 -5.09 5.22 -15.20
C GLY A 31 -3.95 5.59 -16.14
N ALA A 32 -2.75 5.03 -15.94
CA ALA A 32 -1.61 5.30 -16.82
C ALA A 32 -1.88 4.86 -18.27
N HIS A 33 -2.46 3.67 -18.47
CA HIS A 33 -2.75 3.15 -19.81
C HIS A 33 -3.92 3.90 -20.46
N VAL A 34 -4.97 4.20 -19.70
CA VAL A 34 -6.12 4.99 -20.19
C VAL A 34 -5.68 6.38 -20.61
N PHE A 35 -4.81 7.03 -19.83
CA PHE A 35 -4.30 8.35 -20.17
C PHE A 35 -3.49 8.34 -21.47
N ILE A 36 -2.62 7.35 -21.66
CA ILE A 36 -1.84 7.20 -22.90
C ILE A 36 -2.76 6.94 -24.10
N ALA A 37 -3.73 6.04 -23.95
CA ALA A 37 -4.70 5.76 -25.01
C ALA A 37 -5.51 7.02 -25.37
N TRP A 38 -5.94 7.78 -24.37
CA TRP A 38 -6.61 9.06 -24.57
C TRP A 38 -5.71 10.06 -25.29
N ASP A 39 -4.46 10.22 -24.87
CA ASP A 39 -3.52 11.18 -25.48
C ASP A 39 -3.23 10.84 -26.95
N MET A 40 -3.05 9.56 -27.25
CA MET A 40 -2.87 9.08 -28.62
C MET A 40 -4.11 9.32 -29.48
N LEU A 41 -5.31 9.00 -28.98
CA LEU A 41 -6.55 9.11 -29.75
C LEU A 41 -7.04 10.55 -29.90
N ALA A 42 -7.07 11.31 -28.81
CA ALA A 42 -7.63 12.66 -28.76
C ALA A 42 -6.68 13.73 -29.31
N HIS A 43 -5.37 13.57 -29.13
CA HIS A 43 -4.36 14.54 -29.58
C HIS A 43 -3.54 14.06 -30.77
N GLN A 44 -3.83 12.88 -31.33
CA GLN A 44 -3.13 12.29 -32.48
C GLN A 44 -1.61 12.21 -32.28
N ARG A 45 -1.18 12.03 -31.03
CA ARG A 45 0.24 11.92 -30.66
C ARG A 45 0.73 10.49 -30.86
N GLU A 46 1.98 10.38 -31.30
CA GLU A 46 2.66 9.09 -31.34
C GLU A 46 2.97 8.59 -29.93
N PHE A 47 3.00 7.27 -29.79
CA PHE A 47 3.37 6.63 -28.53
C PHE A 47 4.86 6.79 -28.23
N ASP A 48 5.18 7.56 -27.19
CA ASP A 48 6.54 7.66 -26.67
C ASP A 48 6.89 6.45 -25.78
N LEU A 49 7.48 5.43 -26.40
CA LEU A 49 7.91 4.22 -25.72
C LEU A 49 9.01 4.51 -24.68
N ALA A 50 9.95 5.43 -24.97
CA ALA A 50 11.07 5.72 -24.08
C ALA A 50 10.59 6.45 -22.81
N GLY A 51 9.72 7.45 -22.97
CA GLY A 51 9.06 8.13 -21.85
C GLY A 51 8.20 7.18 -21.02
N TYR A 52 7.46 6.29 -21.68
CA TYR A 52 6.66 5.28 -20.98
C TYR A 52 7.52 4.31 -20.15
N CYS A 53 8.56 3.73 -20.74
CA CYS A 53 9.44 2.76 -20.08
C CYS A 53 10.25 3.37 -18.93
N THR A 54 10.40 4.70 -18.87
CA THR A 54 11.07 5.39 -17.76
C THR A 54 10.10 5.77 -16.65
N LEU A 55 8.95 6.35 -16.99
CA LEU A 55 8.02 6.93 -16.02
C LEU A 55 7.07 5.90 -15.40
N PHE A 56 6.57 4.94 -16.18
CA PHE A 56 5.60 3.96 -15.68
C PHE A 56 6.18 3.04 -14.60
N PRO A 57 7.38 2.43 -14.77
CA PRO A 57 7.99 1.65 -13.70
C PRO A 57 8.33 2.48 -12.47
N ALA A 58 8.74 3.74 -12.65
CA ALA A 58 9.03 4.64 -11.54
C ALA A 58 7.78 4.95 -10.70
N GLY A 59 6.66 5.27 -11.33
CA GLY A 59 5.40 5.49 -10.62
C GLY A 59 4.86 4.22 -9.96
N LEU A 60 5.00 3.06 -10.61
CA LEU A 60 4.70 1.75 -9.98
C LEU A 60 5.53 1.54 -8.71
N ALA A 61 6.83 1.82 -8.76
CA ALA A 61 7.71 1.71 -7.60
C ALA A 61 7.29 2.65 -6.47
N ILE A 62 6.82 3.86 -6.78
CA ILE A 62 6.30 4.81 -5.79
C ILE A 62 5.03 4.26 -5.12
N VAL A 63 4.09 3.71 -5.89
CA VAL A 63 2.84 3.16 -5.32
C VAL A 63 3.13 1.93 -4.45
N ALA A 64 3.96 1.01 -4.93
CA ALA A 64 4.34 -0.18 -4.19
C ALA A 64 5.15 0.18 -2.93
N GLY A 65 6.15 1.05 -3.06
CA GLY A 65 7.00 1.50 -1.96
C GLY A 65 6.23 2.31 -0.92
N GLY A 66 5.37 3.24 -1.34
CA GLY A 66 4.51 4.01 -0.46
C GLY A 66 3.57 3.12 0.36
N THR A 67 2.97 2.11 -0.29
CA THR A 67 2.16 1.10 0.40
C THR A 67 2.99 0.33 1.43
N ALA A 68 4.17 -0.14 1.05
CA ALA A 68 5.05 -0.90 1.94
C ALA A 68 5.47 -0.07 3.17
N VAL A 69 5.82 1.20 2.97
CA VAL A 69 6.15 2.15 4.05
C VAL A 69 4.95 2.38 4.96
N ALA A 70 3.75 2.61 4.41
CA ALA A 70 2.55 2.80 5.19
C ALA A 70 2.20 1.58 6.05
N VAL A 71 2.40 0.36 5.52
CA VAL A 71 2.24 -0.89 6.27
C VAL A 71 3.30 -0.98 7.38
N ALA A 72 4.56 -0.72 7.08
CA ALA A 72 5.65 -0.79 8.06
C ALA A 72 5.46 0.20 9.23
N VAL A 73 5.06 1.44 8.94
CA VAL A 73 4.76 2.45 9.97
C VAL A 73 3.58 2.02 10.83
N LYS A 74 2.50 1.51 10.22
CA LYS A 74 1.33 0.98 10.94
C LYS A 74 1.73 -0.19 11.84
N ASP A 75 2.51 -1.15 11.33
CA ASP A 75 2.97 -2.31 12.10
C ASP A 75 3.83 -1.88 13.31
N ARG A 76 4.72 -0.91 13.12
CA ARG A 76 5.50 -0.31 14.22
C ARG A 76 4.60 0.32 15.27
N ASN A 77 3.60 1.10 14.86
CA ASN A 77 2.69 1.77 15.80
C ASN A 77 1.84 0.76 16.59
N VAL A 78 1.36 -0.31 15.93
CA VAL A 78 0.62 -1.39 16.59
C VAL A 78 1.50 -2.14 17.59
N ALA A 79 2.76 -2.42 17.25
CA ALA A 79 3.71 -3.05 18.17
C ALA A 79 3.98 -2.18 19.40
N THR A 80 4.20 -0.88 19.20
CA THR A 80 4.38 0.08 20.30
C THR A 80 3.14 0.14 21.21
N ALA A 81 1.94 0.26 20.63
CA ALA A 81 0.69 0.30 21.41
C ALA A 81 0.52 -0.96 22.28
N ARG A 82 0.76 -2.15 21.70
CA ARG A 82 0.70 -3.43 22.44
C ARG A 82 1.73 -3.50 23.56
N SER A 83 2.89 -2.88 23.40
CA SER A 83 3.92 -2.83 24.45
C SER A 83 3.50 -1.93 25.62
N ILE A 84 2.86 -0.80 25.33
CA ILE A 84 2.33 0.14 26.33
C ILE A 84 1.17 -0.48 27.10
N ASP A 85 0.25 -1.17 26.42
CA ASP A 85 -0.89 -1.85 27.06
C ASP A 85 -0.40 -2.93 28.03
N LYS A 86 0.59 -3.73 27.61
CA LYS A 86 1.19 -4.75 28.48
C LYS A 86 1.86 -4.12 29.71
N ALA A 87 2.67 -3.08 29.51
CA ALA A 87 3.34 -2.38 30.59
C ALA A 87 2.35 -1.81 31.61
N SER A 88 1.29 -1.15 31.12
CA SER A 88 0.21 -0.60 31.95
C SER A 88 -0.54 -1.69 32.73
N GLY A 89 -0.82 -2.83 32.10
CA GLY A 89 -1.45 -3.97 32.75
C GLY A 89 -0.61 -4.61 33.86
N THR A 90 0.72 -4.72 33.66
CA THR A 90 1.64 -5.15 34.73
C THR A 90 1.67 -4.17 35.89
N THR A 91 1.66 -2.86 35.64
CA THR A 91 1.65 -1.84 36.70
C THR A 91 0.36 -1.91 37.53
N MET A 92 -0.80 -2.11 36.89
CA MET A 92 -2.07 -2.26 37.62
C MET A 92 -2.09 -3.54 38.48
N ALA A 93 -1.51 -4.64 37.98
CA ALA A 93 -1.39 -5.89 38.74
C ALA A 93 -0.41 -5.79 39.92
N GLU A 94 0.69 -5.03 39.79
CA GLU A 94 1.62 -4.75 40.90
C GLU A 94 1.02 -3.79 41.96
N GLN A 95 0.12 -2.89 41.55
CA GLN A 95 -0.52 -1.92 42.45
C GLN A 95 -1.74 -2.47 43.20
N GLY A 96 -2.09 -3.76 43.05
CA GLY A 96 -3.04 -4.45 43.92
C GLY A 96 -4.44 -3.84 43.92
N VAL A 97 -4.96 -3.47 42.75
CA VAL A 97 -6.41 -3.28 42.51
C VAL A 97 -6.95 -4.50 41.79
#